data_AF-A0A1B6H6T1-F1
#
_entry.id   AF-A0A1B6H6T1-F1
#
_cell.length_a   1.000
_cell.length_b   1.000
_cell.length_c   1.000
_cell.angle_alpha   90.00
_cell.angle_beta   90.00
_cell.angle_gamma   90.00
#
_symmetry.space_group_name_H-M   'P 1'
#
loop_
_entity.id
_entity.type
_entity.pdbx_description
1 polymer ?
#
loop_
_entity_poly.entity_id
_entity_poly.type
_entity_poly.pdbx_seq_one_letter_code
_entity_poly.pdbx_strand_id
1 'polypeptide(L)'
;MVVETNRNAAQVLNTMRLNRSSRLKKWTSTNIDEMKKFLGLVLYMGLVRMPEISDYWSSKMLYRNLVAGRVMSRNRFQLLLRFWHFNNNENMDQEGRLSKLLPLISHLNECFKRKKSPGKELVVDESMVPFRGRLLFKQYLPNKTHKYGIKIFKICDTTGYTYKIKVY
;
A
#
# COMPACT_ATOMS: atom_id res chain seq x y z
N MET A 1 8.07 -8.31 -2.81
CA MET A 1 7.06 -7.48 -3.51
C MET A 1 6.79 -7.95 -4.94
N VAL A 2 7.75 -7.93 -5.88
CA VAL A 2 7.53 -8.36 -7.28
C VAL A 2 7.03 -9.82 -7.36
N VAL A 3 7.76 -10.74 -6.74
CA VAL A 3 7.42 -12.17 -6.68
C VAL A 3 6.01 -12.37 -6.12
N GLU A 4 5.72 -11.80 -4.96
CA GLU A 4 4.41 -11.95 -4.29
C GLU A 4 3.26 -11.29 -5.06
N THR A 5 3.50 -10.18 -5.76
CA THR A 5 2.48 -9.54 -6.60
C THR A 5 2.12 -10.42 -7.79
N ASN A 6 3.12 -11.02 -8.45
CA ASN A 6 2.91 -11.97 -9.54
C ASN A 6 2.21 -13.25 -9.05
N ARG A 7 2.64 -13.79 -7.90
CA ARG A 7 2.03 -14.97 -7.28
C ARG A 7 0.56 -14.74 -6.92
N ASN A 8 0.26 -13.62 -6.27
CA ASN A 8 -1.11 -13.25 -5.91
C ASN A 8 -2.01 -13.11 -7.15
N ALA A 9 -1.50 -12.51 -8.23
CA ALA A 9 -2.24 -12.44 -9.48
C ALA A 9 -2.54 -13.84 -10.04
N ALA A 10 -1.55 -14.74 -10.08
CA ALA A 10 -1.75 -16.12 -10.55
C ALA A 10 -2.80 -16.86 -9.70
N GLN A 11 -2.70 -16.79 -8.37
CA GLN A 11 -3.64 -17.42 -7.44
C GLN A 11 -5.08 -16.92 -7.63
N VAL A 12 -5.28 -15.61 -7.79
CA VAL A 12 -6.61 -15.03 -8.01
C VAL A 12 -7.16 -15.40 -9.40
N LEU A 13 -6.33 -15.36 -10.44
CA LEU A 13 -6.75 -15.67 -11.80
C LEU A 13 -7.10 -17.15 -11.98
N ASN A 14 -6.42 -18.06 -11.27
CA ASN A 14 -6.68 -19.50 -11.31
C ASN A 14 -7.96 -19.90 -10.56
N THR A 15 -8.38 -19.10 -9.57
CA THR A 15 -9.56 -19.40 -8.74
C THR A 15 -10.83 -18.71 -9.22
N MET A 16 -10.71 -17.55 -9.87
CA MET A 16 -11.86 -16.79 -10.35
C MET A 16 -12.35 -17.23 -11.74
N ARG A 17 -13.66 -17.48 -11.87
CA ARG A 17 -14.32 -17.56 -13.17
C ARG A 17 -14.48 -16.14 -13.74
N LEU A 18 -13.72 -15.83 -14.78
CA LEU A 18 -13.68 -14.48 -15.37
C LEU A 18 -14.44 -14.40 -16.70
N ASN A 19 -15.31 -13.40 -16.83
CA ASN A 19 -15.97 -13.03 -18.08
C ASN A 19 -14.94 -12.74 -19.18
N ARG A 20 -15.32 -12.94 -20.45
CA ARG A 20 -14.44 -12.71 -21.62
C ARG A 20 -13.89 -11.28 -21.68
N SER A 21 -14.69 -10.29 -21.28
CA SER A 21 -14.33 -8.86 -21.24
C SER A 21 -13.58 -8.44 -19.96
N SER A 22 -13.29 -9.36 -19.05
CA SER A 22 -12.64 -9.01 -17.77
C SER A 22 -11.26 -8.41 -18.00
N ARG A 23 -11.03 -7.22 -17.43
CA ARG A 23 -9.74 -6.54 -17.45
C ARG A 23 -8.64 -7.34 -16.75
N LEU A 24 -9.00 -8.23 -15.81
CA LEU A 24 -8.03 -9.06 -15.09
C LEU A 24 -7.30 -10.02 -16.03
N LYS A 25 -7.92 -10.43 -17.13
CA LYS A 25 -7.30 -11.28 -18.16
C LYS A 25 -6.16 -10.58 -18.90
N LYS A 26 -6.06 -9.25 -18.83
CA LYS A 26 -4.95 -8.47 -19.39
C LYS A 26 -3.75 -8.40 -18.45
N TRP A 27 -3.75 -9.15 -17.35
CA TRP A 27 -2.62 -9.23 -16.46
C TRP A 27 -1.41 -9.85 -17.16
N THR A 28 -0.28 -9.18 -17.03
CA THR A 28 1.05 -9.72 -17.34
C THR A 28 1.92 -9.59 -16.09
N SER A 29 2.87 -10.50 -15.91
CA SER A 29 3.81 -10.45 -14.79
C SER A 29 4.57 -9.12 -14.75
N THR A 30 4.68 -8.55 -13.55
CA THR A 30 5.45 -7.33 -13.30
C THR A 30 6.91 -7.64 -13.00
N ASN A 31 7.74 -6.60 -13.03
CA ASN A 31 9.16 -6.65 -12.71
C ASN A 31 9.57 -5.48 -11.80
N ILE A 32 10.85 -5.41 -11.43
CA ILE A 32 11.36 -4.39 -10.49
C ILE A 32 11.16 -2.97 -11.05
N ASP A 33 11.45 -2.74 -12.33
CA ASP A 33 11.38 -1.41 -12.93
C ASP A 33 9.94 -0.92 -13.05
N GLU A 34 9.02 -1.80 -13.41
CA GLU A 34 7.60 -1.46 -13.45
C GLU A 34 7.04 -1.18 -12.06
N MET A 35 7.43 -1.96 -11.04
CA MET A 35 7.01 -1.69 -9.67
C MET A 35 7.61 -0.39 -9.12
N LYS A 36 8.83 -0.01 -9.52
CA LYS A 36 9.39 1.32 -9.19
C LYS A 36 8.57 2.45 -9.83
N LYS A 37 8.17 2.31 -11.10
CA LYS A 37 7.28 3.26 -11.79
C LYS A 37 5.91 3.36 -11.09
N PHE A 38 5.33 2.22 -10.71
CA PHE A 38 4.08 2.16 -9.94
C PHE A 38 4.20 2.90 -8.60
N LEU A 39 5.25 2.61 -7.81
CA LEU A 39 5.49 3.30 -6.54
C LEU A 39 5.75 4.80 -6.75
N GLY A 40 6.47 5.18 -7.81
CA GLY A 40 6.67 6.57 -8.19
C GLY A 40 5.35 7.30 -8.45
N LEU A 41 4.38 6.65 -9.09
CA LEU A 41 3.04 7.21 -9.26
C LEU A 41 2.29 7.31 -7.93
N VAL A 42 2.39 6.32 -7.03
CA VAL A 42 1.79 6.40 -5.69
C VAL A 42 2.35 7.58 -4.89
N LEU A 43 3.66 7.82 -4.96
CA LEU A 43 4.31 8.98 -4.33
C LEU A 43 3.85 10.29 -4.97
N TYR A 44 3.77 10.34 -6.30
CA TYR A 44 3.25 11.49 -7.04
C TYR A 44 1.82 11.85 -6.63
N MET A 45 0.94 10.87 -6.43
CA MET A 45 -0.43 11.08 -5.95
C MET A 45 -0.48 11.63 -4.51
N GLY A 46 0.58 11.42 -3.73
CA GLY A 46 0.74 12.04 -2.41
C GLY A 46 1.05 13.54 -2.50
N LEU A 47 1.80 13.93 -3.54
CA LEU A 47 2.19 15.32 -3.82
C LEU A 47 1.08 16.11 -4.53
N VAL A 48 0.55 15.55 -5.63
CA VAL A 48 -0.50 16.17 -6.45
C VAL A 48 -1.78 15.39 -6.23
N ARG A 49 -2.71 15.93 -5.45
CA ARG A 49 -3.96 15.25 -5.11
C ARG A 49 -5.07 15.57 -6.11
N MET A 50 -5.54 14.56 -6.82
CA MET A 50 -6.75 14.63 -7.66
C MET A 50 -7.97 14.01 -6.94
N PRO A 51 -9.21 14.40 -7.30
CA PRO A 51 -10.42 13.86 -6.69
C PRO A 51 -10.55 12.34 -6.82
N GLU A 52 -10.29 11.81 -8.02
CA GLU A 52 -10.29 10.37 -8.28
C GLU A 52 -8.95 9.87 -8.82
N ILE A 53 -8.67 8.58 -8.60
CA ILE A 53 -7.49 7.91 -9.20
C ILE A 53 -7.57 7.96 -10.74
N SER A 54 -8.77 7.93 -11.32
CA SER A 54 -8.96 8.03 -12.77
C SER A 54 -8.49 9.37 -13.34
N ASP A 55 -8.61 10.45 -12.56
CA ASP A 55 -8.37 11.81 -13.02
C ASP A 55 -6.91 12.07 -13.37
N TYR A 56 -5.98 11.33 -12.77
CA TYR A 56 -4.55 11.37 -13.14
C TYR A 56 -4.32 11.00 -14.62
N TRP A 57 -5.22 10.27 -15.25
CA TRP A 57 -5.17 9.92 -16.68
C TRP A 57 -6.24 10.64 -17.51
N SER A 58 -6.90 11.65 -16.96
CA SER A 58 -7.95 12.40 -17.65
C SER A 58 -7.38 13.34 -18.70
N SER A 59 -8.09 13.46 -19.83
CA SER A 59 -7.82 14.47 -20.86
C SER A 59 -8.54 15.79 -20.61
N LYS A 60 -9.41 15.87 -19.59
CA LYS A 60 -10.14 17.09 -19.23
C LYS A 60 -9.14 18.18 -18.82
N MET A 61 -9.38 19.41 -19.26
CA MET A 61 -8.49 20.57 -19.04
C MET A 61 -8.04 20.71 -17.57
N LEU A 62 -8.95 20.54 -16.61
CA LEU A 62 -8.67 20.70 -15.18
C LEU A 62 -7.74 19.61 -14.58
N TYR A 63 -7.67 18.43 -15.19
CA TYR A 63 -6.97 17.27 -14.64
C TYR A 63 -5.81 16.79 -15.52
N ARG A 64 -5.69 17.36 -16.72
CA ARG A 64 -4.69 16.98 -17.71
C ARG A 64 -3.28 17.21 -17.15
N ASN A 65 -2.51 16.14 -17.08
CA ASN A 65 -1.11 16.17 -16.69
C ASN A 65 -0.30 15.21 -17.59
N LEU A 66 1.01 15.45 -17.68
CA LEU A 66 1.90 14.64 -18.54
C LEU A 66 2.58 13.48 -17.78
N VAL A 67 2.48 13.45 -16.45
CA VAL A 67 3.25 12.51 -15.62
C VAL A 67 2.64 11.11 -15.70
N ALA A 68 1.38 10.95 -15.29
CA ALA A 68 0.81 9.63 -15.10
C ALA A 68 0.74 8.82 -16.40
N GLY A 69 0.24 9.45 -17.48
CA GLY A 69 0.10 8.82 -18.79
C GLY A 69 1.43 8.42 -19.45
N ARG A 70 2.52 9.16 -19.21
CA ARG A 70 3.86 8.81 -19.74
C ARG A 70 4.52 7.67 -18.97
N VAL A 71 4.24 7.55 -17.67
CA VAL A 71 4.87 6.53 -16.82
C VAL A 71 4.21 5.18 -16.99
N MET A 72 2.87 5.12 -16.97
CA MET A 72 2.10 3.88 -17.04
C MET A 72 0.66 4.15 -17.46
N SER A 73 0.01 3.24 -18.18
CA SER A 73 -1.43 3.38 -18.46
C SER A 73 -2.28 3.24 -17.18
N ARG A 74 -3.42 3.95 -17.13
CA ARG A 74 -4.42 3.83 -16.04
C ARG A 74 -4.79 2.38 -15.77
N ASN A 75 -5.01 1.62 -16.85
CA ASN A 75 -5.47 0.25 -16.75
C ASN A 75 -4.42 -0.66 -16.11
N ARG A 76 -3.14 -0.47 -16.46
CA ARG A 76 -2.04 -1.21 -15.85
C ARG A 76 -1.82 -0.81 -14.40
N PHE A 77 -1.87 0.49 -14.08
CA PHE A 77 -1.76 0.97 -12.70
C PHE A 77 -2.84 0.35 -11.80
N GLN A 78 -4.10 0.34 -12.24
CA GLN A 78 -5.20 -0.27 -11.48
C GLN A 78 -5.06 -1.79 -11.33
N LEU A 79 -4.51 -2.49 -12.32
CA LEU A 79 -4.21 -3.92 -12.22
C LEU A 79 -3.10 -4.19 -11.19
N LEU A 80 -2.01 -3.41 -11.23
CA LEU A 80 -0.95 -3.51 -10.22
C LEU A 80 -1.50 -3.19 -8.83
N LEU A 81 -2.27 -2.11 -8.68
CA LEU A 81 -2.92 -1.74 -7.42
C LEU A 81 -3.81 -2.86 -6.87
N ARG A 82 -4.53 -3.58 -7.76
CA ARG A 82 -5.39 -4.71 -7.38
C ARG A 82 -4.60 -5.91 -6.87
N PHE A 83 -3.49 -6.24 -7.52
CA PHE A 83 -2.71 -7.45 -7.22
C PHE A 83 -1.50 -7.20 -6.31
N TRP A 84 -1.22 -5.95 -5.93
CA TRP A 84 -0.09 -5.58 -5.10
C TRP A 84 -0.06 -6.37 -3.79
N HIS A 85 1.03 -7.11 -3.57
CA HIS A 85 1.11 -8.07 -2.48
C HIS A 85 2.52 -8.25 -1.91
N PHE A 86 2.59 -8.75 -0.67
CA PHE A 86 3.83 -8.83 0.13
C PHE A 86 4.08 -10.19 0.79
N ASN A 87 3.13 -11.13 0.74
CA ASN A 87 3.30 -12.46 1.33
C ASN A 87 2.70 -13.55 0.43
N ASN A 88 3.08 -14.81 0.60
CA ASN A 88 2.42 -15.91 -0.10
C ASN A 88 1.12 -16.26 0.62
N ASN A 89 -0.01 -16.26 -0.10
CA ASN A 89 -1.30 -16.66 0.47
C ASN A 89 -1.34 -18.12 0.98
N GLU A 90 -0.51 -19.01 0.43
CA GLU A 90 -0.44 -20.43 0.84
C GLU A 90 0.34 -20.64 2.14
N ASN A 91 1.26 -19.72 2.47
CA ASN A 91 2.10 -19.81 3.68
C ASN A 91 1.57 -18.90 4.80
N MET A 92 0.31 -18.46 4.70
CA MET A 92 -0.28 -17.61 5.72
C MET A 92 -0.73 -18.48 6.89
N ASP A 93 -0.10 -18.26 8.03
CA ASP A 93 -0.62 -18.75 9.30
C ASP A 93 -2.05 -18.20 9.50
N GLN A 94 -3.00 -19.10 9.77
CA GLN A 94 -4.43 -18.76 9.80
C GLN A 94 -4.78 -17.81 10.95
N GLU A 95 -3.93 -17.75 11.98
CA GLU A 95 -4.14 -16.94 13.18
C GLU A 95 -3.65 -15.49 13.02
N GLY A 96 -2.75 -15.23 12.07
CA GLY A 96 -2.13 -13.92 11.90
C GLY A 96 -3.02 -12.92 11.14
N ARG A 97 -3.79 -12.09 11.85
CA ARG A 97 -4.61 -11.00 11.27
C ARG A 97 -3.83 -10.06 10.35
N LEU A 98 -2.51 -9.95 10.55
CA LEU A 98 -1.58 -9.10 9.80
C LEU A 98 -0.66 -9.88 8.86
N SER A 99 -0.87 -11.18 8.65
CA SER A 99 0.00 -12.06 7.86
C SER A 99 0.36 -11.50 6.49
N LYS A 100 -0.62 -10.89 5.79
CA LYS A 100 -0.43 -10.26 4.47
C LYS A 100 0.51 -9.06 4.47
N LEU A 101 0.66 -8.38 5.59
CA LEU A 101 1.47 -7.15 5.73
C LEU A 101 2.72 -7.35 6.58
N LEU A 102 2.80 -8.45 7.35
CA LEU A 102 3.87 -8.70 8.28
C LEU A 102 5.27 -8.63 7.63
N PRO A 103 5.52 -9.23 6.44
CA PRO A 103 6.82 -9.11 5.79
C PRO A 103 7.22 -7.67 5.47
N LEU A 104 6.26 -6.84 5.07
CA LEU A 104 6.50 -5.43 4.80
C LEU A 104 6.81 -4.66 6.08
N ILE A 105 6.01 -4.84 7.13
CA ILE A 105 6.18 -4.16 8.42
C ILE A 105 7.54 -4.52 9.04
N SER A 106 7.92 -5.79 9.01
CA SER A 106 9.22 -6.25 9.50
C SER A 106 10.36 -5.60 8.72
N HIS A 107 10.29 -5.61 7.39
CA HIS A 107 11.30 -4.98 6.53
C HIS A 107 11.44 -3.47 6.77
N LEU A 108 10.31 -2.75 6.94
CA LEU A 108 10.31 -1.32 7.26
C LEU A 108 10.98 -1.05 8.61
N ASN A 109 10.61 -1.82 9.65
CA ASN A 109 11.20 -1.69 10.98
C ASN A 109 12.71 -1.95 10.99
N GLU A 110 13.19 -2.93 10.23
CA GLU A 110 14.63 -3.17 10.06
C GLU A 110 15.32 -1.99 9.36
N CYS A 111 14.71 -1.47 8.29
CA CYS A 111 15.25 -0.31 7.59
C CYS A 111 15.33 0.92 8.50
N PHE A 112 14.29 1.17 9.29
CA PHE A 112 14.25 2.28 10.23
C PHE A 112 15.36 2.19 11.28
N LYS A 113 15.53 1.01 11.89
CA LYS A 113 16.60 0.77 12.87
C LYS A 113 17.99 0.93 12.28
N ARG A 114 18.22 0.44 11.06
CA ARG A 114 19.55 0.51 10.40
C ARG A 114 19.94 1.94 10.02
N LYS A 115 18.96 2.81 9.73
CA LYS A 115 19.23 4.15 9.20
C LYS A 115 19.56 5.19 10.27
N LYS A 116 19.07 5.03 11.50
CA LYS A 116 19.34 5.95 12.59
C LYS A 116 19.32 5.22 13.94
N SER A 117 20.33 5.45 14.76
CA SER A 117 20.34 4.98 16.14
C SER A 117 19.45 5.86 17.03
N PRO A 118 18.74 5.28 18.02
CA PRO A 118 17.94 6.06 18.97
C PRO A 118 18.79 7.02 19.79
N GLY A 119 18.29 8.25 19.99
CA GLY A 119 18.84 9.19 20.96
C GLY A 119 18.36 8.91 22.39
N LYS A 120 18.60 9.85 23.30
CA LYS A 120 18.16 9.76 24.70
C LYS A 120 16.65 9.93 24.87
N GLU A 121 16.03 10.74 24.00
CA GLU A 121 14.62 11.12 24.10
C GLU A 121 13.82 10.39 23.02
N LEU A 122 12.88 9.56 23.46
CA LEU A 122 12.00 8.79 22.61
C LEU A 122 10.56 8.95 23.07
N VAL A 123 9.65 9.05 22.11
CA VAL A 123 8.22 9.16 22.35
C VAL A 123 7.52 7.96 21.72
N VAL A 124 6.64 7.33 22.50
CA VAL A 124 5.73 6.29 22.02
C VAL A 124 4.34 6.87 21.96
N ASP A 125 3.73 6.86 20.79
CA ASP A 125 2.38 7.40 20.61
C ASP A 125 1.60 6.63 19.53
N GLU A 126 0.30 6.85 19.55
CA GLU A 126 -0.69 6.27 18.65
C GLU A 126 -0.92 7.17 17.44
N SER A 127 -0.94 6.56 16.25
CA SER A 127 -1.34 7.18 15.01
C SER A 127 -2.46 6.40 14.35
N MET A 128 -3.33 7.11 13.62
CA MET A 128 -4.48 6.52 12.94
C MET A 128 -4.30 6.63 11.43
N VAL A 129 -4.36 5.51 10.72
CA VAL A 129 -4.48 5.49 9.26
C VAL A 129 -5.97 5.43 8.91
N PRO A 130 -6.55 6.48 8.30
CA PRO A 130 -7.98 6.52 8.02
C PRO A 130 -8.40 5.37 7.10
N PHE A 131 -9.37 4.57 7.54
CA PHE A 131 -9.89 3.46 6.75
C PHE A 131 -11.32 3.12 7.18
N ARG A 132 -12.25 3.11 6.21
CA ARG A 132 -13.67 2.83 6.47
C ARG A 132 -14.16 1.46 5.97
N GLY A 133 -13.35 0.74 5.19
CA GLY A 133 -13.73 -0.55 4.63
C GLY A 133 -13.91 -1.67 5.67
N ARG A 134 -14.20 -2.88 5.18
CA ARG A 134 -14.28 -4.10 5.99
C ARG A 134 -12.87 -4.58 6.31
N LEU A 135 -12.50 -4.53 7.59
CA LEU A 135 -11.22 -4.98 8.09
C LEU A 135 -11.38 -5.38 9.56
N LEU A 136 -10.87 -6.56 9.92
CA LEU A 136 -11.08 -7.17 11.24
C LEU A 136 -10.50 -6.34 12.40
N PHE A 137 -9.34 -5.70 12.20
CA PHE A 137 -8.62 -4.93 13.22
C PHE A 137 -8.81 -3.41 13.05
N LYS A 138 -9.86 -2.98 12.35
CA LYS A 138 -10.25 -1.57 12.30
C LYS A 138 -10.71 -1.11 13.69
N GLN A 139 -10.21 0.02 14.14
CA GLN A 139 -10.52 0.61 15.43
C GLN A 139 -11.44 1.84 15.27
N TYR A 140 -12.25 2.10 16.31
CA TYR A 140 -12.98 3.34 16.49
C TYR A 140 -12.36 4.14 17.64
N LEU A 141 -11.88 5.35 17.34
CA LEU A 141 -11.31 6.28 18.32
C LEU A 141 -12.11 7.60 18.27
N PRO A 142 -13.05 7.83 19.21
CA PRO A 142 -13.98 8.97 19.15
C PRO A 142 -13.27 10.33 19.20
N ASN A 143 -12.12 10.39 19.87
CA ASN A 143 -11.35 11.61 20.11
C ASN A 143 -10.38 11.98 18.97
N LYS A 144 -10.41 11.29 17.84
CA LYS A 144 -9.54 11.58 16.67
C LYS A 144 -10.39 12.15 15.52
N THR A 145 -9.81 13.07 14.75
CA THR A 145 -10.44 13.68 13.56
C THR A 145 -10.97 12.62 12.59
N HIS A 146 -10.18 11.57 12.35
CA HIS A 146 -10.63 10.37 11.66
C HIS A 146 -10.96 9.27 12.67
N LYS A 147 -12.25 9.18 13.02
CA LYS A 147 -12.71 8.27 14.08
C LYS A 147 -12.54 6.78 13.76
N TYR A 148 -12.51 6.40 12.47
CA TYR A 148 -12.37 5.01 12.04
C TYR A 148 -11.08 4.81 11.24
N GLY A 149 -10.31 3.79 11.60
CA GLY A 149 -9.08 3.48 10.88
C GLY A 149 -8.28 2.34 11.46
N ILE A 150 -7.04 2.22 10.98
CA ILE A 150 -6.06 1.27 11.50
C ILE A 150 -5.21 2.02 12.52
N LYS A 151 -5.24 1.54 13.76
CA LYS A 151 -4.44 2.08 14.86
C LYS A 151 -3.01 1.51 14.77
N ILE A 152 -2.02 2.40 14.81
CA ILE A 152 -0.60 2.06 14.74
C ILE A 152 0.10 2.74 15.92
N PHE A 153 0.88 1.98 16.67
CA PHE A 153 1.84 2.51 17.63
C PHE A 153 3.16 2.79 16.92
N LYS A 154 3.74 3.96 17.17
CA LYS A 154 5.05 4.33 16.63
C LYS A 154 5.99 4.78 17.75
N ILE A 155 7.26 4.43 17.62
CA ILE A 155 8.34 4.98 18.45
C ILE A 155 9.08 6.01 17.60
N CYS A 156 9.13 7.27 18.06
CA CYS A 156 9.79 8.37 17.34
C CYS A 156 10.77 9.13 18.23
N ASP A 157 11.72 9.85 17.62
CA ASP A 157 12.51 10.87 18.31
C ASP A 157 11.90 12.28 18.14
N THR A 158 12.56 13.26 18.77
CA THR A 158 12.24 14.69 18.70
C THR A 158 12.34 15.30 17.30
N THR A 159 13.04 14.65 16.35
CA THR A 159 13.09 15.07 14.93
C THR A 159 11.91 14.54 14.11
N GLY A 160 11.05 13.72 14.71
CA GLY A 160 9.93 13.05 14.03
C GLY A 160 10.33 11.77 13.30
N TYR A 161 11.56 11.29 13.46
CA TYR A 161 12.01 10.05 12.83
C TYR A 161 11.36 8.85 13.51
N THR A 162 10.79 7.93 12.73
CA THR A 162 10.16 6.71 13.26
C THR A 162 11.15 5.55 13.30
N TYR A 163 11.33 4.92 14.47
CA TYR A 163 12.21 3.76 14.68
C TYR A 163 11.50 2.42 14.56
N LYS A 164 10.23 2.38 14.94
CA LYS A 164 9.42 1.16 14.90
C LYS A 164 7.95 1.51 14.78
N ILE A 165 7.24 0.75 13.97
CA ILE A 165 5.78 0.72 13.89
C ILE A 165 5.25 -0.64 14.32
N LYS A 166 4.10 -0.64 15.02
CA LYS A 166 3.34 -1.84 15.36
C LYS A 166 1.85 -1.56 15.13
N VAL A 167 1.21 -2.35 14.29
CA VAL A 167 -0.25 -2.30 14.12
C VAL A 167 -0.90 -2.96 15.33
N TYR A 168 -1.98 -2.36 15.85
CA TYR A 168 -2.76 -2.89 16.98
C TYR A 168 -3.60 -4.10 16.59
#